data_AF-A0A2Z5T2J2-F1
#
_entry.id   AF-A0A2Z5T2J2-F1
#
_cell.length_a   1.000
_cell.length_b   1.000
_cell.length_c   1.000
_cell.angle_alpha   90.00
_cell.angle_beta   90.00
_cell.angle_gamma   90.00
#
_symmetry.space_group_name_H-M   'P 1'
#
loop_
_entity.id
_entity.type
_entity.pdbx_description
1 polymer ?
#
loop_
_entity_poly.entity_id
_entity_poly.type
_entity_poly.pdbx_seq_one_letter_code
_entity_poly.pdbx_strand_id
1 'polypeptide(L)' 'MKNKKFVLKNIRNKKRNSYAKSTIKTLLKKINIYKKNNELNNDHIIKIQSYIDKKSNKNIINKNKASRIKSKIMKLKNNI' A
#
# COMPACT_ATOMS: atom_id res chain seq x y z
N MET A 1 -27.94 -22.07 5.29
CA MET A 1 -27.97 -20.58 5.32
C MET A 1 -26.63 -20.04 5.84
N LYS A 2 -26.02 -19.03 5.21
CA LYS A 2 -24.81 -18.38 5.76
C LYS A 2 -25.20 -17.55 6.99
N ASN A 3 -24.51 -17.74 8.10
CA ASN A 3 -24.77 -17.02 9.35
C ASN A 3 -24.65 -15.50 9.13
N LYS A 4 -25.69 -14.72 9.47
CA LYS A 4 -25.80 -13.27 9.21
C LYS A 4 -24.58 -12.49 9.74
N LYS A 5 -24.05 -12.90 10.89
CA LYS A 5 -22.84 -12.32 11.50
C LYS A 5 -21.59 -12.46 10.62
N PHE A 6 -21.38 -13.62 9.97
CA PHE A 6 -20.25 -13.82 9.06
C PHE A 6 -20.36 -12.96 7.81
N VAL A 7 -21.58 -12.82 7.25
CA VAL A 7 -21.83 -11.96 6.08
C VAL A 7 -21.47 -10.51 6.39
N LEU A 8 -21.94 -9.97 7.53
CA LEU A 8 -21.63 -8.59 7.95
C LEU A 8 -20.13 -8.39 8.20
N LYS A 9 -19.45 -9.36 8.85
CA LYS A 9 -17.99 -9.33 9.05
C LYS A 9 -17.25 -9.28 7.72
N ASN A 10 -17.66 -10.08 6.74
CA ASN A 10 -17.05 -10.11 5.41
C ASN A 10 -17.23 -8.79 4.66
N ILE A 11 -18.41 -8.16 4.74
CA ILE A 11 -18.65 -6.84 4.13
C ILE A 11 -17.73 -5.78 4.75
N ARG A 12 -17.63 -5.72 6.08
CA ARG A 12 -16.75 -4.77 6.78
C ARG A 12 -15.28 -4.98 6.40
N ASN A 13 -14.82 -6.23 6.38
CA ASN A 13 -13.47 -6.57 5.95
C ASN A 13 -13.21 -6.20 4.49
N LYS A 14 -14.16 -6.46 3.58
CA LYS A 14 -14.06 -6.09 2.17
C LYS A 14 -13.89 -4.57 2.00
N LYS A 15 -14.71 -3.77 2.68
CA LYS A 15 -14.59 -2.30 2.67
C LYS A 15 -13.22 -1.83 3.17
N ARG A 16 -12.78 -2.32 4.34
CA ARG A 16 -11.47 -1.98 4.91
C ARG A 16 -10.29 -2.37 4.00
N ASN A 17 -10.37 -3.55 3.40
CA ASN A 17 -9.33 -4.05 2.50
C ASN A 17 -9.31 -3.29 1.17
N SER A 18 -10.48 -2.92 0.64
CA SER A 18 -10.60 -2.08 -0.54
C SER A 18 -9.96 -0.71 -0.31
N TYR A 19 -10.29 -0.06 0.82
CA TYR A 19 -9.70 1.21 1.20
C TYR A 19 -8.16 1.13 1.27
N ALA A 20 -7.62 0.14 1.98
CA ALA A 20 -6.16 -0.04 2.08
C ALA A 20 -5.47 -0.23 0.71
N LYS A 21 -6.10 -0.98 -0.21
CA LYS A 21 -5.59 -1.16 -1.58
C LYS A 21 -5.62 0.16 -2.37
N SER A 22 -6.71 0.92 -2.26
CA SER A 22 -6.83 2.24 -2.90
C SER A 22 -5.80 3.22 -2.35
N THR A 23 -5.60 3.27 -1.03
CA THR A 23 -4.58 4.12 -0.39
C THR A 23 -3.20 3.83 -0.96
N ILE A 24 -2.82 2.57 -1.16
CA ILE A 24 -1.50 2.22 -1.69
C ILE A 24 -1.36 2.67 -3.14
N LYS A 25 -2.40 2.50 -3.96
CA LYS A 25 -2.41 3.04 -5.33
C LYS A 25 -2.21 4.56 -5.34
N THR A 26 -2.87 5.27 -4.42
CA THR A 26 -2.75 6.74 -4.29
C THR A 26 -1.37 7.15 -3.81
N LEU A 27 -0.79 6.47 -2.81
CA LEU A 27 0.57 6.74 -2.31
C LEU A 27 1.62 6.56 -3.42
N LEU A 28 1.49 5.53 -4.24
CA LEU A 28 2.37 5.30 -5.38
C LEU A 28 2.26 6.40 -6.44
N LYS A 29 1.05 6.89 -6.71
CA LYS A 29 0.85 8.05 -7.60
C LYS A 29 1.48 9.32 -7.02
N LYS A 30 1.30 9.56 -5.73
CA LYS A 30 1.89 10.72 -5.04
C LYS A 30 3.41 10.71 -5.09
N ILE A 31 4.06 9.55 -4.89
CA ILE A 31 5.52 9.44 -5.06
C ILE A 31 5.95 9.91 -6.45
N ASN A 32 5.25 9.49 -7.51
CA ASN A 32 5.61 9.89 -8.87
C ASN A 32 5.42 11.40 -9.09
N ILE A 33 4.43 12.02 -8.45
CA ILE A 33 4.21 13.47 -8.50
C ILE A 33 5.33 14.19 -7.73
N TYR A 34 5.61 13.79 -6.49
CA TYR A 34 6.71 14.37 -5.69
C TYR A 34 8.05 14.24 -6.39
N LYS A 35 8.31 13.11 -7.08
CA LYS A 35 9.50 12.94 -7.89
C LYS A 35 9.58 13.98 -9.02
N LYS A 36 8.48 14.20 -9.74
CA LYS A 36 8.44 15.18 -10.84
C LYS A 36 8.65 16.61 -10.35
N ASN A 37 8.21 16.91 -9.14
CA ASN A 37 8.33 18.24 -8.53
C ASN A 37 9.65 18.44 -7.76
N ASN A 38 10.56 17.45 -7.74
CA ASN A 38 11.77 17.44 -6.89
C ASN A 38 11.48 17.59 -5.38
N GLU A 39 10.30 17.16 -4.92
CA GLU A 39 9.87 17.19 -3.51
C GLU A 39 10.00 15.81 -2.83
N LEU A 40 10.49 14.81 -3.56
CA LEU A 40 10.59 13.45 -3.04
C LEU A 40 11.76 13.35 -2.06
N ASN A 41 11.45 13.16 -0.78
CA ASN A 41 12.43 12.92 0.27
C ASN A 41 12.43 11.46 0.76
N ASN A 42 13.47 11.11 1.52
CA ASN A 42 13.62 9.77 2.10
C ASN A 42 12.48 9.41 3.07
N ASP A 43 11.92 10.37 3.80
CA ASP A 43 10.84 10.13 4.76
C ASP A 43 9.56 9.64 4.09
N HIS A 44 9.22 10.19 2.92
CA HIS A 44 8.09 9.72 2.12
C HIS A 44 8.25 8.25 1.72
N ILE A 45 9.46 7.87 1.31
CA ILE A 45 9.78 6.50 0.93
C ILE A 45 9.67 5.55 2.13
N ILE A 46 10.28 5.89 3.28
CA ILE A 46 10.25 5.07 4.50
C ILE A 46 8.82 4.86 4.99
N LYS A 47 8.01 5.93 5.03
CA LYS A 47 6.60 5.87 5.47
C LYS A 47 5.77 4.93 4.58
N ILE A 48 5.96 5.00 3.26
CA ILE A 48 5.21 4.18 2.31
C ILE A 48 5.67 2.72 2.37
N GLN A 49 6.98 2.47 2.49
CA GLN A 49 7.52 1.14 2.67
C GLN A 49 6.98 0.48 3.95
N SER A 50 7.00 1.19 5.07
CA SER A 50 6.42 0.75 6.35
C SER A 50 4.92 0.43 6.21
N TYR A 51 4.16 1.28 5.50
CA TYR A 51 2.74 1.04 5.27
C TYR A 51 2.49 -0.22 4.43
N ILE A 52 3.25 -0.43 3.35
CA ILE A 52 3.13 -1.61 2.49
C ILE A 52 3.44 -2.89 3.29
N ASP A 53 4.51 -2.88 4.08
CA ASP A 53 4.89 -4.04 4.91
C ASP A 53 3.82 -4.36 5.95
N LYS A 54 3.28 -3.34 6.64
CA LYS A 54 2.15 -3.51 7.58
C LYS A 54 0.92 -4.12 6.91
N LYS A 55 0.62 -3.80 5.64
CA LYS A 55 -0.54 -4.38 4.92
C LYS A 55 -0.24 -5.77 4.34
N SER A 56 1.01 -6.02 3.95
CA SER A 56 1.49 -7.34 3.51
C SER A 56 1.42 -8.36 4.65
N ASN A 57 1.91 -7.99 5.84
CA ASN A 57 1.88 -8.86 7.03
C ASN A 57 0.44 -9.21 7.47
N LYS A 58 -0.52 -8.33 7.18
CA LYS A 58 -1.95 -8.58 7.41
C LYS A 58 -2.65 -9.35 6.29
N ASN A 59 -1.91 -9.87 5.31
CA ASN A 59 -2.40 -10.58 4.12
C ASN A 59 -3.43 -9.77 3.29
N ILE A 60 -3.43 -8.44 3.40
CA ILE A 60 -4.31 -7.57 2.59
C ILE A 60 -3.76 -7.44 1.16
N ILE A 61 -2.44 -7.51 1.04
CA ILE A 61 -1.69 -7.57 -0.22
C ILE A 61 -0.82 -8.82 -0.18
N ASN A 62 -0.75 -9.52 -1.31
CA ASN A 62 0.15 -10.65 -1.44
C ASN A 62 1.62 -10.22 -1.28
N LYS A 63 2.42 -11.02 -0.57
CA LYS A 63 3.82 -10.74 -0.25
C LYS A 63 4.68 -10.46 -1.50
N ASN A 64 4.46 -11.19 -2.59
CA ASN A 64 5.20 -10.99 -3.84
C ASN A 64 4.86 -9.65 -4.48
N LYS A 65 3.57 -9.27 -4.43
CA LYS A 65 3.14 -7.96 -4.91
C LYS A 65 3.72 -6.84 -4.05
N ALA A 66 3.75 -7.00 -2.73
CA ALA A 66 4.39 -6.04 -1.83
C ALA A 66 5.89 -5.90 -2.12
N SER A 67 6.61 -7.01 -2.27
CA SER A 67 8.04 -7.04 -2.63
C SER A 67 8.31 -6.30 -3.94
N ARG A 68 7.52 -6.56 -4.99
CA ARG A 68 7.63 -5.85 -6.27
C ARG A 68 7.42 -4.35 -6.14
N ILE A 69 6.46 -3.92 -5.31
CA ILE A 69 6.23 -2.49 -5.07
C ILE A 69 7.42 -1.88 -4.32
N LYS A 70 7.93 -2.54 -3.27
CA LYS A 70 9.10 -2.07 -2.52
C LYS A 70 10.33 -1.93 -3.42
N SER A 71 10.61 -2.93 -4.26
CA SER A 71 11.71 -2.86 -5.24
C SER A 71 11.58 -1.65 -6.15
N LYS A 72 10.37 -1.36 -6.66
CA LYS A 72 10.14 -0.16 -7.50
C LYS A 72 10.39 1.14 -6.73
N ILE A 73 9.91 1.25 -5.49
CA ILE A 73 10.12 2.46 -4.67
C ILE A 73 11.60 2.62 -4.32
N MET A 74 12.30 1.54 -3.97
CA MET A 74 13.71 1.58 -3.62
C MET A 74 14.59 2.05 -4.78
N LYS A 75 14.25 1.66 -6.01
CA LYS A 75 14.90 2.21 -7.22
C LYS A 75 14.74 3.72 -7.35
N LEU A 76 13.64 4.28 -6.85
CA LEU A 76 13.46 5.73 -6.84
C LEU A 76 14.37 6.38 -5.80
N LYS A 77 14.56 5.75 -4.64
CA LYS A 77 15.47 6.24 -3.59
C LYS A 77 16.90 6.41 -4.09
N ASN A 78 17.40 5.47 -4.88
CA ASN A 78 18.76 5.55 -5.42
C ASN A 78 18.95 6.64 -6.48
N ASN A 79 17.86 7.23 -6.96
CA ASN A 79 17.84 8.25 -8.01
C ASN A 79 17.36 9.62 -7.48
N ILE A 80 17.32 9.79 -6.15
CA ILE A 80 17.16 11.07 -5.44
C ILE A 80 18.54 11.43 -4.91
#